data_AF-A0A7M5X0E6-F1
#
_entry.id   AF-A0A7M5X0E6-F1
#
_cell.length_a   1.000
_cell.length_b   1.000
_cell.length_c   1.000
_cell.angle_alpha   90.00
_cell.angle_beta   90.00
_cell.angle_gamma   90.00
#
_symmetry.space_group_name_H-M   'P 1'
#
loop_
_entity.id
_entity.type
_entity.pdbx_description
1 polymer ?
#
loop_
_entity_poly.entity_id
_entity_poly.type
_entity_poly.pdbx_seq_one_letter_code
_entity_poly.pdbx_strand_id
1 'polypeptide(L)'
;VVDLLNDLYTCFDQIVDQHHVYKVETIGDAYMVVSGLPERNGNRHAGEIARMSLDLLSATTTFVVRHKKEYRIQLRIGIHSGSCVAGVVGFKNAALLLVW
;
A
#
# COMPACT_ATOMS: atom_id res chain seq x y z
N VAL A 1 0.63 20.42 -7.60
CA VAL A 1 0.49 18.97 -7.89
C VAL A 1 1.24 18.13 -6.86
N VAL A 2 2.48 18.51 -6.52
CA VAL A 2 3.28 17.85 -5.46
C VAL A 2 2.55 17.78 -4.12
N ASP A 3 1.96 18.87 -3.65
CA ASP A 3 1.28 18.90 -2.33
C ASP A 3 0.08 17.94 -2.26
N LEU A 4 -0.64 17.77 -3.37
CA LEU A 4 -1.76 16.82 -3.44
C LEU A 4 -1.28 15.39 -3.27
N LEU A 5 -0.26 15.01 -4.03
CA LEU A 5 0.31 13.66 -3.96
C LEU A 5 0.89 13.41 -2.57
N ASN A 6 1.53 14.41 -1.98
CA ASN A 6 2.09 14.31 -0.64
C ASN A 6 1.01 14.11 0.43
N ASP A 7 -0.09 14.87 0.37
CA ASP A 7 -1.23 14.72 1.28
C ASP A 7 -1.86 13.32 1.15
N LEU A 8 -2.00 12.82 -0.08
CA LEU A 8 -2.54 11.49 -0.35
C LEU A 8 -1.63 10.37 0.16
N TYR A 9 -0.34 10.42 -0.14
CA TYR A 9 0.60 9.42 0.34
C TYR A 9 0.73 9.43 1.85
N THR A 10 0.68 10.60 2.48
CA THR A 10 0.67 10.71 3.95
C THR A 10 -0.58 10.04 4.53
N CYS A 11 -1.75 10.26 3.93
CA CYS A 11 -2.99 9.61 4.36
C CYS A 11 -2.92 8.08 4.18
N PHE A 12 -2.37 7.61 3.07
CA PHE A 12 -2.24 6.18 2.81
C PHE A 12 -1.23 5.52 3.75
N ASP A 13 -0.06 6.13 3.95
CA ASP A 13 0.97 5.64 4.88
C ASP A 13 0.39 5.54 6.31
N GLN A 14 -0.41 6.52 6.77
CA GLN A 14 -1.09 6.46 8.07
C GLN A 14 -2.06 5.28 8.22
N ILE A 15 -2.76 4.90 7.15
CA ILE A 15 -3.68 3.75 7.16
C ILE A 15 -2.86 2.47 7.16
N VAL A 16 -1.85 2.38 6.30
CA VAL A 16 -0.95 1.22 6.19
C VAL A 16 -0.28 0.94 7.53
N ASP A 17 0.18 1.96 8.24
CA ASP A 17 0.80 1.84 9.58
C ASP A 17 -0.14 1.31 10.67
N GLN A 18 -1.46 1.40 10.48
CA GLN A 18 -2.45 0.83 11.41
C GLN A 18 -2.69 -0.67 11.19
N HIS A 19 -2.20 -1.22 10.08
CA HIS A 19 -2.36 -2.64 9.73
C HIS A 19 -1.03 -3.39 9.83
N HIS A 20 -1.11 -4.71 9.98
CA HIS A 20 0.09 -5.55 10.04
C HIS A 20 0.61 -5.89 8.63
N VAL A 21 1.01 -4.85 7.89
CA VAL A 21 1.46 -4.90 6.50
C VAL A 21 2.83 -4.22 6.35
N TYR A 22 3.61 -4.65 5.37
CA TYR A 22 4.91 -4.11 5.02
C TYR A 22 4.85 -3.45 3.65
N LYS A 23 5.34 -2.22 3.56
CA LYS A 23 5.49 -1.47 2.30
C LYS A 23 6.70 -1.99 1.55
N VAL A 24 6.49 -2.57 0.37
CA VAL A 24 7.55 -3.20 -0.41
C VAL A 24 8.31 -2.15 -1.20
N GLU A 25 7.65 -1.58 -2.20
CA GLU A 25 8.20 -0.59 -3.13
C GLU A 25 7.06 0.19 -3.78
N THR A 26 7.36 1.37 -4.31
CA THR A 26 6.45 2.14 -5.17
C THR A 26 6.88 1.99 -6.63
N ILE A 27 6.01 1.44 -7.49
CA ILE A 27 6.28 1.33 -8.93
C ILE A 27 5.42 2.36 -9.65
N GLY A 28 6.00 3.54 -9.94
CA GLY A 28 5.27 4.63 -10.59
C GLY A 28 4.16 5.19 -9.68
N ASP A 29 2.90 5.02 -10.10
CA ASP A 29 1.70 5.39 -9.35
C ASP A 29 1.13 4.22 -8.50
N ALA A 30 1.74 3.04 -8.56
CA ALA A 30 1.31 1.88 -7.80
C ALA A 30 1.95 1.84 -6.40
N TYR A 31 1.10 1.59 -5.40
CA TYR A 31 1.49 1.42 -4.01
C TYR A 31 1.45 -0.07 -3.65
N MET A 32 2.61 -0.71 -3.47
CA MET A 32 2.71 -2.15 -3.23
C MET A 32 2.97 -2.47 -1.76
N VAL A 33 2.13 -3.32 -1.19
CA VAL A 33 2.24 -3.81 0.19
C VAL A 33 2.12 -5.32 0.25
N VAL A 34 2.64 -5.91 1.32
CA VAL A 34 2.55 -7.34 1.60
C VAL A 34 2.24 -7.56 3.07
N SER A 35 1.59 -8.67 3.40
CA SER A 35 1.38 -9.09 4.80
C SER A 35 1.89 -10.51 4.97
N GLY A 36 2.42 -10.83 6.15
CA GLY A 36 3.11 -12.10 6.42
C GLY A 36 4.58 -12.13 5.99
N LEU A 37 5.11 -11.00 5.51
CA LEU A 37 6.52 -10.74 5.25
C LEU A 37 6.88 -9.32 5.75
N PRO A 38 8.11 -9.09 6.26
CA PRO A 38 9.12 -10.10 6.57
C PRO A 38 8.71 -10.98 7.76
N GLU A 39 7.81 -10.49 8.61
CA GLU A 39 7.30 -11.21 9.77
C GLU A 39 6.06 -12.04 9.42
N ARG A 40 6.14 -13.35 9.68
CA ARG A 40 5.03 -14.27 9.46
C ARG A 40 3.91 -14.00 10.45
N ASN A 41 2.68 -13.83 9.96
CA ASN A 41 1.50 -13.60 10.80
C ASN A 41 0.45 -14.73 10.69
N GLY A 42 0.88 -15.95 10.31
CA GLY A 42 0.01 -17.12 10.16
C GLY A 42 -0.99 -16.92 9.02
N ASN A 43 -2.26 -17.27 9.25
CA ASN A 43 -3.34 -17.13 8.25
C ASN A 43 -4.00 -15.73 8.26
N ARG A 44 -3.41 -14.74 8.96
CA ARG A 44 -3.99 -13.40 9.08
C ARG A 44 -3.68 -12.50 7.88
N HIS A 45 -2.63 -12.79 7.10
CA HIS A 45 -2.16 -11.93 6.02
C HIS A 45 -3.26 -11.48 5.05
N ALA A 46 -4.14 -12.39 4.63
CA ALA A 46 -5.20 -12.08 3.67
C ALA A 46 -6.24 -11.14 4.28
N GLY A 47 -6.56 -11.34 5.57
CA GLY A 47 -7.48 -10.47 6.30
C GLY A 47 -6.93 -9.08 6.55
N GLU A 48 -5.64 -8.96 6.88
CA GLU A 48 -4.96 -7.67 7.04
C GLU A 48 -4.96 -6.87 5.73
N ILE A 49 -4.59 -7.49 4.61
CA ILE A 49 -4.60 -6.83 3.29
C ILE A 49 -6.02 -6.44 2.87
N ALA A 50 -7.01 -7.31 3.10
CA ALA A 50 -8.40 -7.00 2.75
C ALA A 50 -8.95 -5.82 3.57
N ARG A 51 -8.69 -5.77 4.88
CA ARG A 51 -9.11 -4.66 5.75
C ARG A 51 -8.46 -3.35 5.34
N MET A 52 -7.13 -3.35 5.20
CA MET A 52 -6.37 -2.19 4.73
C MET A 52 -6.91 -1.67 3.39
N SER A 53 -7.25 -2.58 2.47
CA SER A 53 -7.81 -2.19 1.17
C SER A 53 -9.16 -1.48 1.28
N LEU A 54 -10.03 -1.93 2.19
CA LEU A 54 -11.32 -1.29 2.46
C LEU A 54 -11.15 0.08 3.14
N ASP A 55 -10.20 0.20 4.06
CA ASP A 55 -9.91 1.45 4.77
C ASP A 55 -9.32 2.50 3.82
N LEU A 56 -8.41 2.09 2.91
CA LEU A 56 -7.90 2.95 1.84
C LEU A 56 -9.02 3.42 0.90
N LEU A 57 -9.90 2.52 0.45
CA LEU A 57 -11.04 2.91 -0.40
C LEU A 57 -11.93 3.92 0.31
N SER A 58 -12.24 3.67 1.59
CA SER A 58 -13.08 4.55 2.41
C SER A 58 -12.43 5.93 2.56
N ALA A 59 -11.15 6.01 2.87
CA ALA A 59 -10.41 7.27 2.97
C ALA A 59 -10.43 8.06 1.65
N THR A 60 -10.32 7.36 0.51
CA THR A 60 -10.36 7.98 -0.82
C THR A 60 -11.71 8.64 -1.11
N THR A 61 -12.82 8.13 -0.55
CA THR A 61 -14.15 8.76 -0.72
C THR A 61 -14.28 10.08 0.01
N THR A 62 -13.58 10.25 1.14
CA THR A 62 -13.60 11.46 1.97
C THR A 62 -12.49 12.45 1.62
N PHE A 63 -11.48 12.01 0.85
CA PHE A 63 -10.35 12.84 0.50
C PHE A 63 -10.73 13.91 -0.53
N VAL A 64 -10.58 15.17 -0.16
CA VAL A 64 -10.90 16.32 -1.02
C VAL A 64 -9.62 17.00 -1.50
N VAL A 65 -9.47 17.08 -2.82
CA VAL A 65 -8.35 17.80 -3.43
C VAL A 65 -8.52 19.31 -3.23
N ARG A 66 -7.68 19.91 -2.39
CA ARG A 66 -7.73 21.35 -2.04
C ARG A 66 -7.85 22.28 -3.26
N HIS A 67 -7.15 21.93 -4.34
CA HIS A 67 -7.08 22.73 -5.58
C HIS A 67 -8.16 22.37 -6.63
N LYS A 68 -8.92 21.28 -6.43
CA LYS A 68 -9.98 20.80 -7.32
C LYS A 68 -11.03 20.02 -6.52
N LYS A 69 -11.92 20.73 -5.83
CA LYS A 69 -12.93 20.14 -4.93
C LYS A 69 -13.87 19.14 -5.62
N GLU A 70 -14.08 19.27 -6.93
CA GLU A 70 -14.93 18.37 -7.72
C GLU A 70 -14.19 17.12 -8.22
N TYR A 71 -12.86 17.09 -8.15
CA TYR A 71 -12.08 15.98 -8.64
C TYR A 71 -11.95 14.90 -7.55
N ARG A 72 -12.55 13.74 -7.82
CA ARG A 72 -12.45 12.56 -6.96
C ARG A 72 -11.35 11.64 -7.47
N ILE A 73 -10.52 11.18 -6.54
CA ILE A 73 -9.47 10.22 -6.84
C ILE A 73 -10.11 8.83 -6.94
N GLN A 74 -9.75 8.10 -7.99
CA GLN A 74 -10.21 6.72 -8.19
C GLN A 74 -9.06 5.78 -7.86
N LEU A 75 -9.29 4.90 -6.90
CA LEU A 75 -8.33 3.89 -6.49
C LEU A 75 -8.78 2.52 -7.02
N ARG A 76 -7.87 1.79 -7.68
CA ARG A 76 -8.07 0.40 -8.08
C ARG A 76 -7.16 -0.49 -7.26
N ILE A 77 -7.72 -1.48 -6.58
CA ILE A 77 -6.97 -2.40 -5.73
C ILE A 77 -7.09 -3.82 -6.30
N GLY A 78 -5.96 -4.50 -6.47
CA GLY A 78 -5.88 -5.93 -6.75
C GLY A 78 -5.26 -6.65 -5.56
N ILE A 79 -5.85 -7.78 -5.16
CA ILE A 79 -5.38 -8.59 -4.03
C ILE A 79 -5.12 -10.00 -4.52
N HIS A 80 -4.05 -10.60 -4.02
CA HIS A 80 -3.70 -11.98 -4.29
C HIS A 80 -3.05 -12.64 -3.07
N SER A 81 -3.27 -13.94 -2.90
CA SER A 81 -2.73 -14.73 -1.80
C SER A 81 -2.17 -16.05 -2.28
N GLY A 82 -0.97 -16.40 -1.83
CA GLY A 82 -0.30 -17.65 -2.19
C GLY A 82 1.20 -17.58 -1.89
N SER A 83 1.91 -18.63 -2.30
CA SER A 83 3.36 -18.69 -2.17
C SER A 83 4.04 -17.63 -3.03
N CYS A 84 5.09 -17.01 -2.51
CA CYS A 84 5.93 -16.08 -3.25
C CYS A 84 7.39 -16.26 -2.82
N VAL A 85 8.32 -15.78 -3.65
CA VAL A 85 9.74 -15.73 -3.34
C VAL A 85 10.14 -14.28 -3.05
N ALA A 86 10.75 -14.06 -1.89
CA ALA A 86 11.28 -12.77 -1.48
C ALA A 86 12.81 -12.79 -1.55
N GLY A 87 13.41 -11.75 -2.14
CA GLY A 87 14.85 -11.57 -2.20
C GLY A 87 15.23 -10.11 -1.96
N VAL A 88 16.45 -9.88 -1.49
CA VAL A 88 17.01 -8.53 -1.33
C VAL A 88 17.98 -8.27 -2.48
N VAL A 89 17.84 -7.12 -3.14
CA VAL A 89 18.77 -6.69 -4.21
C VAL A 89 19.42 -5.37 -3.83
N GLY A 90 20.73 -5.27 -4.06
CA GLY A 90 21.54 -4.08 -3.81
C GLY A 90 22.35 -4.15 -2.52
N PHE A 91 23.62 -3.72 -2.59
CA PHE A 91 24.54 -3.74 -1.44
C PHE A 91 24.59 -2.41 -0.66
N LYS A 92 24.23 -1.30 -1.32
CA LYS A 92 24.16 0.05 -0.72
C LYS A 92 22.72 0.53 -0.51
N ASN A 93 21.83 0.24 -1.46
CA ASN A 93 20.39 0.52 -1.37
C ASN A 93 19.66 -0.81 -1.54
N ALA A 94 19.35 -1.46 -0.42
CA ALA A 94 18.68 -2.75 -0.41
C ALA A 94 17.19 -2.57 -0.70
N ALA A 95 16.67 -3.23 -1.74
CA ALA A 95 15.25 -3.28 -2.06
C ALA A 95 14.71 -4.70 -1.90
N LEU A 96 13.51 -4.84 -1.35
CA LEU A 96 12.82 -6.12 -1.26
C LEU A 96 12.10 -6.41 -2.58
N LEU A 97 12.54 -7.44 -3.30
CA LEU A 97 11.85 -7.94 -4.47
C LEU A 97 10.95 -9.11 -4.10
N LEU A 98 9.69 -9.03 -4.55
CA LEU A 98 8.74 -10.13 -4.47
C LEU A 98 8.46 -10.63 -5.88
N VAL A 99 8.65 -11.94 -6.09
CA VAL A 99 8.28 -12.63 -7.32
C VAL A 99 7.16 -13.61 -7.00
N TRP A 100 6.09 -13.57 -7.80
CA TRP A 100 4.90 -14.39 -7.69
C TRP A 100 4.87 -15.41 -8.83
#